data_AF-A0AAJ6NQU1-F1
#
_entry.id   AF-A0AAJ6NQU1-F1
#
_cell.length_a   1.000
_cell.length_b   1.000
_cell.length_c   1.000
_cell.angle_alpha   90.00
_cell.angle_beta   90.00
_cell.angle_gamma   90.00
#
_symmetry.space_group_name_H-M   'P 1'
#
loop_
_entity.id
_entity.type
_entity.pdbx_description
1 polymer ?
#
loop_
_entity_poly.entity_id
_entity_poly.type
_entity_poly.pdbx_seq_one_letter_code
_entity_poly.pdbx_strand_id
1 'polypeptide(L)'
;MFAGRRLHAELEKQEDEDWEELFLESEELGLRGRLDALRTRDGQTIPYEHKRGRAHRDENKQPQAWESDRLQILAYAYLQPRSQAAPLALDLLEIFRVPLVDITVMASVNRGQWDIKADFEIRGQQVWLSEAGRRKFVELYENRKQETWKHPVLGYSLTYRRLFELEVRLLEKEWSGEGGLFGHLILR
;
A
#
# COMPACT_ATOMS: atom_id res chain seq x y z
N MET A 1 -5.00 17.75 2.11
CA MET A 1 -3.59 17.36 2.30
C MET A 1 -3.61 15.97 2.91
N PHE A 2 -2.99 14.95 2.29
CA PHE A 2 -3.07 13.56 2.75
C PHE A 2 -2.54 13.39 4.18
N ALA A 3 -3.24 12.63 5.02
CA ALA A 3 -2.88 12.42 6.43
C ALA A 3 -1.44 11.90 6.62
N GLY A 4 -0.92 11.10 5.69
CA GLY A 4 0.48 10.67 5.71
C GLY A 4 1.48 11.83 5.57
N ARG A 5 1.15 12.90 4.83
CA ARG A 5 2.01 14.10 4.75
C ARG A 5 2.05 14.89 6.07
N ARG A 6 1.04 14.76 6.93
CA ARG A 6 1.05 15.40 8.25
C ARG A 6 2.03 14.72 9.20
N LEU A 7 2.04 13.38 9.24
CA LEU A 7 2.95 12.63 10.10
C LEU A 7 4.44 12.91 9.76
N HIS A 8 4.78 12.96 8.46
CA HIS A 8 6.13 13.30 8.02
C HIS A 8 6.51 14.77 8.30
N ALA A 9 5.57 15.71 8.20
CA ALA A 9 5.80 17.11 8.53
C ALA A 9 5.82 17.37 10.06
N GLU A 10 5.19 16.49 10.84
CA GLU A 10 5.19 16.52 12.31
C GLU A 10 6.48 15.91 12.89
N LEU A 11 7.05 14.88 12.26
CA LEU A 11 8.39 14.36 12.57
C LEU A 11 9.49 15.38 12.24
N GLU A 12 9.36 16.14 11.15
CA GLU A 12 10.30 17.21 10.80
C GLU A 12 10.41 18.35 11.83
N LYS A 13 9.52 18.39 12.82
CA LYS A 13 9.38 19.51 13.77
C LYS A 13 9.89 19.24 15.18
N GLN A 14 10.43 18.06 15.48
CA GLN A 14 11.06 17.83 16.78
C GLN A 14 12.52 18.28 16.74
N GLU A 15 12.82 19.36 17.47
CA GLU A 15 14.11 20.09 17.41
C GLU A 15 15.33 19.31 17.96
N ASP A 16 15.19 18.03 18.34
CA ASP A 16 16.24 17.24 19.01
C ASP A 16 16.30 15.76 18.57
N GLU A 17 16.20 15.50 17.27
CA GLU A 17 16.41 14.17 16.67
C GLU A 17 17.55 14.22 15.64
N ASP A 18 18.50 13.28 15.73
CA ASP A 18 19.69 13.25 14.89
C ASP A 18 19.43 12.43 13.61
N TRP A 19 19.70 13.03 12.46
CA TRP A 19 19.66 12.35 11.16
C TRP A 19 20.95 11.60 10.91
N GLU A 20 20.84 10.31 10.64
CA GLU A 20 21.96 9.44 10.27
C GLU A 20 21.73 8.85 8.88
N GLU A 21 22.78 8.83 8.05
CA GLU A 21 22.76 8.07 6.79
C GLU A 21 23.31 6.66 7.04
N LEU A 22 22.52 5.64 6.75
CA LEU A 22 22.92 4.26 6.81
C LEU A 22 23.26 3.74 5.41
N PHE A 23 24.43 3.13 5.28
CA PHE A 23 24.81 2.40 4.08
C PHE A 23 24.60 0.90 4.32
N LEU A 24 23.74 0.30 3.51
CA LEU A 24 23.44 -1.12 3.53
C LEU A 24 24.09 -1.76 2.31
N GLU A 25 24.89 -2.79 2.52
CA GLU A 25 25.54 -3.54 1.44
C GLU A 25 25.29 -5.04 1.63
N SER A 26 25.03 -5.72 0.52
CA SER A 26 24.98 -7.18 0.42
C SER A 26 25.97 -7.60 -0.64
N GLU A 27 27.12 -8.14 -0.21
CA GLU A 27 28.14 -8.67 -1.11
C GLU A 27 27.62 -9.84 -1.96
N GLU A 28 26.78 -10.71 -1.37
CA GLU A 28 26.19 -11.85 -2.06
C GLU A 28 25.30 -11.43 -3.25
N LEU A 29 24.53 -10.36 -3.07
CA LEU A 29 23.60 -9.86 -4.09
C LEU A 29 24.22 -8.75 -4.95
N GLY A 30 25.43 -8.28 -4.62
CA GLY A 30 26.07 -7.13 -5.25
C GLY A 30 25.27 -5.82 -5.08
N LEU A 31 24.40 -5.74 -4.07
CA LEU A 31 23.53 -4.59 -3.84
C LEU A 31 24.11 -3.67 -2.78
N ARG A 32 24.06 -2.37 -3.06
CA ARG A 32 24.38 -1.32 -2.09
C ARG A 32 23.29 -0.25 -2.12
N GLY A 33 22.84 0.17 -0.95
CA GLY A 33 21.78 1.15 -0.77
C GLY A 33 22.12 2.15 0.32
N ARG A 34 21.62 3.38 0.17
CA ARG A 34 21.67 4.42 1.18
C ARG A 34 20.27 4.60 1.73
N LEU A 35 20.14 4.62 3.05
CA LEU A 35 18.88 4.78 3.77
C LEU A 35 19.06 5.91 4.77
N ASP A 36 18.24 6.96 4.67
CA ASP A 36 18.21 7.97 5.72
C ASP A 36 17.50 7.35 6.93
N ALA A 37 17.99 7.63 8.13
CA ALA A 37 17.40 7.15 9.36
C ALA A 37 17.38 8.25 10.41
N LEU A 38 16.34 8.24 11.22
CA LEU A 38 16.14 9.16 12.32
C LEU A 38 16.51 8.43 13.62
N ARG A 39 17.51 8.92 14.35
CA ARG A 39 17.86 8.41 15.67
C ARG A 39 17.10 9.21 16.73
N THR A 40 16.20 8.52 17.42
CA THR A 40 15.45 9.06 18.56
C THR A 40 16.33 9.13 19.81
N ARG A 41 15.95 9.96 20.77
CA ARG A 41 16.65 10.13 22.07
C ARG A 41 16.77 8.84 22.88
N ASP A 42 15.83 7.91 22.72
CA ASP A 42 15.84 6.61 23.39
C ASP A 42 16.77 5.58 22.69
N GLY A 43 17.53 6.04 21.68
CA GLY A 43 18.50 5.23 20.94
C GLY A 43 17.88 4.38 19.82
N GLN A 44 16.58 4.49 19.57
CA GLN A 44 15.91 3.77 18.48
C GLN A 44 16.19 4.47 17.14
N THR A 45 16.66 3.70 16.16
CA THR A 45 16.86 4.15 14.78
C THR A 45 15.65 3.79 13.94
N ILE A 46 14.98 4.79 13.37
CA ILE A 46 13.78 4.64 12.54
C ILE A 46 14.18 4.90 11.08
N PRO A 47 14.04 3.92 10.17
CA PRO A 47 14.31 4.14 8.76
C PRO A 47 13.32 5.17 8.20
N TYR A 48 13.83 6.16 7.47
CA TYR A 48 13.07 7.30 7.01
C TYR A 48 13.31 7.54 5.52
N GLU A 49 12.23 7.57 4.73
CA GLU A 49 12.28 7.81 3.29
C GLU A 49 11.71 9.19 2.96
N HIS A 50 12.54 10.09 2.44
CA HIS A 50 12.11 11.42 2.02
C HIS A 50 11.52 11.40 0.60
N LYS A 51 10.20 11.28 0.47
CA LYS A 51 9.51 11.53 -0.83
C LYS A 51 9.37 13.03 -1.12
N ARG A 52 10.50 13.71 -1.34
CA ARG A 52 10.57 15.15 -1.74
C ARG A 52 10.76 15.38 -3.25
N GLY A 53 10.71 14.33 -4.06
CA GLY A 53 10.89 14.40 -5.50
C GLY A 53 9.65 14.85 -6.28
N ARG A 54 9.86 15.55 -7.38
CA ARG A 54 8.87 15.65 -8.47
C ARG A 54 8.89 14.33 -9.25
N ALA A 55 7.76 13.91 -9.82
CA ALA A 55 7.73 12.74 -10.70
C ALA A 55 8.72 12.94 -11.86
N HIS A 56 9.52 11.91 -12.17
CA HIS A 56 10.40 11.93 -13.34
C HIS A 56 9.54 12.11 -14.59
N ARG A 57 10.07 12.85 -15.56
CA ARG A 57 9.41 13.09 -16.82
C ARG A 57 10.40 12.95 -17.96
N ASP A 58 9.96 12.35 -19.05
CA ASP A 58 10.76 12.25 -20.27
C ASP A 58 10.90 13.61 -20.99
N GLU A 59 11.61 13.62 -22.11
CA GLU A 59 11.82 14.82 -22.95
C GLU A 59 10.49 15.45 -23.44
N ASN A 60 9.43 14.63 -23.53
CA ASN A 60 8.08 15.03 -23.92
C ASN A 60 7.20 15.44 -22.73
N LYS A 61 7.78 15.54 -21.53
CA LYS A 61 7.11 15.83 -20.25
C LYS A 61 6.10 14.76 -19.82
N GLN A 62 6.15 13.55 -20.37
CA GLN A 62 5.31 12.45 -19.91
C GLN A 62 5.84 11.87 -18.59
N PRO A 63 4.99 11.53 -17.62
CA PRO A 63 5.42 10.90 -16.37
C PRO A 63 6.14 9.59 -16.66
N GLN A 64 7.28 9.37 -16.03
CA GLN A 64 8.05 8.14 -16.11
C GLN A 64 8.56 7.77 -14.71
N ALA A 65 8.87 6.49 -14.47
CA ALA A 65 9.56 6.07 -13.25
C ALA A 65 11.03 6.51 -13.28
N TRP A 66 11.60 6.92 -12.14
CA TRP A 66 13.03 7.14 -12.02
C TRP A 66 13.79 5.81 -12.25
N GLU A 67 15.02 5.89 -12.75
CA GLU A 67 15.88 4.71 -12.89
C GLU A 67 16.09 4.00 -11.53
N SER A 68 16.21 4.78 -10.45
CA SER A 68 16.25 4.26 -9.08
C SER A 68 14.99 3.51 -8.69
N ASP A 69 13.80 3.98 -9.07
CA ASP A 69 12.53 3.30 -8.79
C ASP A 69 12.46 1.96 -9.54
N ARG A 70 12.96 1.93 -10.79
CA ARG A 70 13.05 0.69 -11.59
C ARG A 70 14.00 -0.31 -10.95
N LEU A 71 15.18 0.15 -10.54
CA LEU A 71 16.16 -0.68 -9.83
C LEU A 71 15.64 -1.15 -8.47
N GLN A 72 14.90 -0.32 -7.76
CA GLN A 72 14.26 -0.68 -6.49
C GLN A 72 13.18 -1.74 -6.67
N ILE A 73 12.35 -1.63 -7.71
CA ILE A 73 11.36 -2.67 -8.05
C ILE A 73 12.07 -3.99 -8.42
N LEU A 74 13.13 -3.93 -9.22
CA LEU A 74 13.94 -5.10 -9.57
C LEU A 74 14.59 -5.71 -8.32
N ALA A 75 15.13 -4.88 -7.43
CA ALA A 75 15.68 -5.32 -6.15
C ALA A 75 14.60 -5.93 -5.26
N TYR A 76 13.38 -5.39 -5.18
CA TYR A 76 12.27 -6.01 -4.46
C TYR A 76 11.84 -7.35 -5.05
N ALA A 77 11.80 -7.46 -6.38
CA ALA A 77 11.50 -8.70 -7.08
C ALA A 77 12.61 -9.75 -6.85
N TYR A 78 13.87 -9.32 -6.75
CA TYR A 78 15.03 -10.18 -6.56
C TYR A 78 15.28 -10.56 -5.09
N LEU A 79 15.10 -9.61 -4.17
CA LEU A 79 15.24 -9.76 -2.72
C LEU A 79 14.11 -10.56 -2.10
N GLN A 80 13.16 -11.06 -2.90
CA GLN A 80 12.07 -11.93 -2.50
C GLN A 80 12.56 -12.93 -1.43
N PRO A 81 12.31 -12.66 -0.14
CA PRO A 81 12.61 -13.63 0.89
C PRO A 81 11.62 -14.77 0.69
N ARG A 82 11.98 -15.94 1.18
CA ARG A 82 11.10 -17.09 1.43
C ARG A 82 9.98 -16.76 2.45
N SER A 83 9.29 -15.63 2.27
CA SER A 83 8.07 -15.26 2.96
C SER A 83 6.91 -15.89 2.18
N GLN A 84 5.89 -16.38 2.90
CA GLN A 84 4.68 -16.92 2.26
C GLN A 84 3.83 -15.84 1.55
N ALA A 85 4.13 -14.56 1.76
CA ALA A 85 3.41 -13.45 1.13
C ALA A 85 4.10 -13.02 -0.16
N ALA A 86 3.36 -13.02 -1.27
CA ALA A 86 3.83 -12.56 -2.57
C ALA A 86 3.90 -11.01 -2.57
N PRO A 87 5.08 -10.37 -2.65
CA PRO A 87 5.22 -8.91 -2.56
C PRO A 87 4.38 -8.16 -3.58
N LEU A 88 4.35 -8.67 -4.81
CA LEU A 88 3.53 -8.11 -5.88
C LEU A 88 2.02 -8.10 -5.55
N ALA A 89 1.55 -9.14 -4.86
CA ALA A 89 0.16 -9.18 -4.44
C ALA A 89 -0.14 -8.12 -3.38
N LEU A 90 0.81 -7.82 -2.49
CA LEU A 90 0.68 -6.74 -1.51
C LEU A 90 0.65 -5.37 -2.17
N ASP A 91 1.52 -5.13 -3.16
CA ASP A 91 1.54 -3.87 -3.92
C ASP A 91 0.23 -3.66 -4.69
N LEU A 92 -0.29 -4.70 -5.33
CA LEU A 92 -1.59 -4.67 -6.01
C LEU A 92 -2.74 -4.43 -5.03
N LEU A 93 -2.69 -5.02 -3.83
CA LEU A 93 -3.73 -4.85 -2.81
C LEU A 93 -3.81 -3.40 -2.31
N GLU A 94 -2.72 -2.64 -2.36
CA GLU A 94 -2.71 -1.25 -1.88
C GLU A 94 -3.68 -0.36 -2.68
N ILE A 95 -3.85 -0.62 -3.99
CA ILE A 95 -4.83 0.07 -4.84
C ILE A 95 -6.27 -0.16 -4.33
N PHE A 96 -6.54 -1.34 -3.76
CA PHE A 96 -7.87 -1.76 -3.33
C PHE A 96 -8.13 -1.66 -1.83
N ARG A 97 -7.12 -1.31 -1.04
CA ARG A 97 -7.23 -1.23 0.43
C ARG A 97 -8.36 -0.30 0.86
N VAL A 98 -8.36 0.93 0.37
CA VAL A 98 -9.39 1.92 0.70
C VAL A 98 -10.79 1.48 0.22
N PRO A 99 -11.02 1.15 -1.08
CA PRO A 99 -12.34 0.82 -1.57
C PRO A 99 -12.93 -0.49 -1.04
N LEU A 100 -12.11 -1.52 -0.84
CA LEU A 100 -12.60 -2.85 -0.44
C LEU A 100 -12.56 -3.08 1.07
N VAL A 101 -11.59 -2.49 1.78
CA VAL A 101 -11.40 -2.75 3.22
C VAL A 101 -11.87 -1.55 4.04
N ASP A 102 -11.20 -0.40 3.93
CA ASP A 102 -11.43 0.72 4.85
C ASP A 102 -12.87 1.22 4.80
N ILE A 103 -13.42 1.42 3.59
CA ILE A 103 -14.82 1.83 3.42
C ILE A 103 -15.77 0.76 3.99
N THR A 104 -15.50 -0.52 3.78
CA THR A 104 -16.34 -1.62 4.28
C THR A 104 -16.38 -1.62 5.81
N VAL A 105 -15.20 -1.50 6.45
CA VAL A 105 -15.07 -1.41 7.91
C VAL A 105 -15.82 -0.19 8.43
N MET A 106 -15.50 1.00 7.93
CA MET A 106 -16.12 2.24 8.39
C MET A 106 -17.64 2.24 8.20
N ALA A 107 -18.11 1.78 7.05
CA ALA A 107 -19.54 1.71 6.78
C ALA A 107 -20.25 0.70 7.69
N SER A 108 -19.62 -0.45 7.99
CA SER A 108 -20.19 -1.45 8.90
C SER A 108 -20.28 -0.98 10.35
N VAL A 109 -19.29 -0.21 10.81
CA VAL A 109 -19.29 0.44 12.12
C VAL A 109 -20.39 1.51 12.19
N ASN A 110 -20.45 2.39 11.19
CA ASN A 110 -21.44 3.47 11.14
C ASN A 110 -22.89 2.95 11.06
N ARG A 111 -23.10 1.77 10.47
CA ARG A 111 -24.41 1.10 10.42
C ARG A 111 -24.74 0.30 11.69
N GLY A 112 -23.85 0.26 12.68
CA GLY A 112 -24.08 -0.48 13.92
C GLY A 112 -24.21 -1.99 13.72
N GLN A 113 -23.53 -2.56 12.72
CA GLN A 113 -23.66 -3.99 12.36
C GLN A 113 -22.95 -4.94 13.34
N TRP A 114 -22.23 -4.39 14.31
CA TRP A 114 -21.35 -5.11 15.23
C TRP A 114 -21.92 -5.19 16.64
N ASP A 115 -21.93 -6.39 17.19
CA ASP A 115 -22.20 -6.66 18.60
C ASP A 115 -20.88 -6.80 19.36
N ILE A 116 -20.66 -5.92 20.33
CA ILE A 116 -19.39 -5.83 21.08
C ILE A 116 -19.09 -7.12 21.84
N LYS A 117 -20.12 -7.84 22.32
CA LYS A 117 -19.95 -9.07 23.12
C LYS A 117 -19.82 -10.32 22.27
N ALA A 118 -20.52 -10.38 21.12
CA ALA A 118 -20.55 -11.56 20.27
C ALA A 118 -19.45 -11.54 19.20
N ASP A 119 -19.10 -10.37 18.66
CA ASP A 119 -18.18 -10.27 17.52
C ASP A 119 -16.71 -10.04 17.90
N PHE A 120 -16.42 -9.73 19.17
CA PHE A 120 -15.08 -9.40 19.64
C PHE A 120 -14.67 -10.18 20.89
N GLU A 121 -13.38 -10.44 21.01
CA GLU A 121 -12.74 -11.07 22.16
C GLU A 121 -11.59 -10.19 22.66
N ILE A 122 -11.59 -9.85 23.95
CA ILE A 122 -10.46 -9.17 24.59
C ILE A 122 -9.45 -10.23 25.02
N ARG A 123 -8.22 -10.13 24.49
CA ARG A 123 -7.10 -11.02 24.81
C ARG A 123 -5.94 -10.20 25.35
N GLY A 124 -5.91 -10.03 26.68
CA GLY A 124 -4.94 -9.17 27.35
C GLY A 124 -5.12 -7.71 26.93
N GLN A 125 -4.09 -7.13 26.31
CA GLN A 125 -4.12 -5.76 25.78
C GLN A 125 -4.62 -5.67 24.32
N GLN A 126 -5.03 -6.79 23.72
CA GLN A 126 -5.48 -6.84 22.32
C GLN A 126 -6.98 -7.10 22.22
N VAL A 127 -7.59 -6.62 21.14
CA VAL A 127 -8.98 -6.96 20.77
C VAL A 127 -8.95 -7.72 19.45
N TRP A 128 -9.53 -8.91 19.48
CA TRP A 128 -9.60 -9.82 18.34
C TRP A 128 -11.03 -9.90 17.85
N LEU A 129 -11.23 -10.18 16.57
CA LEU A 129 -12.53 -10.66 16.10
C LEU A 129 -12.75 -12.09 16.60
N SER A 130 -13.94 -12.36 17.14
CA SER A 130 -14.39 -13.72 17.43
C SER A 130 -14.56 -14.51 16.13
N GLU A 131 -14.87 -15.80 16.21
CA GLU A 131 -15.26 -16.55 15.01
C GLU A 131 -16.49 -15.94 14.30
N ALA A 132 -17.50 -15.50 15.08
CA ALA A 132 -18.68 -14.84 14.55
C ALA A 132 -18.32 -13.50 13.87
N GLY A 133 -17.46 -12.69 14.51
CA GLY A 133 -16.99 -11.43 13.96
C GLY A 133 -16.19 -11.61 12.68
N ARG A 134 -15.32 -12.62 12.61
CA ARG A 134 -14.56 -12.96 11.39
C ARG A 134 -15.48 -13.38 10.24
N ARG A 135 -16.46 -14.25 10.49
CA ARG A 135 -17.45 -14.67 9.49
C ARG A 135 -18.25 -13.47 8.96
N LYS A 136 -18.73 -12.62 9.86
CA LYS A 136 -19.43 -11.38 9.53
C LYS A 136 -18.58 -10.44 8.67
N PHE A 137 -17.31 -10.25 9.02
CA PHE A 137 -16.40 -9.43 8.21
C PHE A 137 -16.21 -10.00 6.81
N VAL A 138 -15.98 -11.31 6.69
CA VAL A 138 -15.81 -11.99 5.39
C VAL A 138 -17.05 -11.79 4.53
N GLU A 139 -18.26 -11.94 5.09
CA GLU A 139 -19.51 -11.69 4.36
C GLU A 139 -19.61 -10.24 3.86
N LEU A 140 -19.31 -9.26 4.71
CA LEU A 140 -19.30 -7.84 4.32
C LEU A 140 -18.30 -7.58 3.18
N TYR A 141 -17.11 -8.16 3.25
CA TYR A 141 -16.07 -8.04 2.24
C TYR A 141 -16.46 -8.73 0.91
N GLU A 142 -17.03 -9.94 0.97
CA GLU A 142 -17.53 -10.65 -0.21
C GLU A 142 -18.68 -9.88 -0.89
N ASN A 143 -19.59 -9.31 -0.12
CA ASN A 143 -20.67 -8.47 -0.64
C ASN A 143 -20.11 -7.23 -1.31
N ARG A 144 -19.16 -6.54 -0.67
CA ARG A 144 -18.49 -5.37 -1.25
C ARG A 144 -17.82 -5.70 -2.58
N LYS A 145 -17.16 -6.87 -2.69
CA LYS A 145 -16.53 -7.31 -3.95
C LYS A 145 -17.52 -7.49 -5.12
N GLN A 146 -18.81 -7.72 -4.83
CA GLN A 146 -19.87 -7.85 -5.83
C GLN A 146 -20.46 -6.50 -6.24
N GLU A 147 -20.25 -5.44 -5.46
CA GLU A 147 -20.69 -4.10 -5.83
C GLU A 147 -19.99 -3.63 -7.10
N THR A 148 -20.71 -2.87 -7.92
CA THR A 148 -20.21 -2.37 -9.20
C THR A 148 -19.73 -0.95 -9.10
N TRP A 149 -18.69 -0.64 -9.85
CA TRP A 149 -18.15 0.69 -9.98
C TRP A 149 -17.68 0.94 -11.43
N LYS A 150 -17.83 2.18 -11.89
CA LYS A 150 -17.51 2.57 -13.26
C LYS A 150 -16.02 2.92 -13.37
N HIS A 151 -15.26 2.09 -14.10
CA HIS A 151 -13.83 2.33 -14.30
C HIS A 151 -13.60 3.70 -14.98
N PRO A 152 -12.73 4.59 -14.47
CA PRO A 152 -12.70 5.98 -14.86
C PRO A 152 -12.11 6.15 -16.25
N VAL A 153 -11.21 5.23 -16.64
CA VAL A 153 -10.57 5.23 -17.96
C VAL A 153 -11.37 4.42 -18.99
N LEU A 154 -11.69 3.15 -18.70
CA LEU A 154 -12.42 2.29 -19.64
C LEU A 154 -13.92 2.62 -19.81
N GLY A 155 -14.52 3.34 -18.86
CA GLY A 155 -15.86 3.91 -19.02
C GLY A 155 -17.05 2.96 -18.83
N TYR A 156 -16.83 1.68 -18.52
CA TYR A 156 -17.89 0.73 -18.20
C TYR A 156 -17.84 0.25 -16.74
N SER A 157 -19.00 -0.20 -16.23
CA SER A 157 -19.15 -0.69 -14.85
C SER A 157 -18.67 -2.12 -14.71
N LEU A 158 -17.86 -2.36 -13.69
CA LEU A 158 -17.37 -3.69 -13.30
C LEU A 158 -17.58 -3.89 -11.81
N THR A 159 -17.74 -5.14 -11.39
CA THR A 159 -17.67 -5.46 -9.97
C THR A 159 -16.26 -5.19 -9.44
N TYR A 160 -16.10 -4.89 -8.16
CA TYR A 160 -14.75 -4.75 -7.59
C TYR A 160 -13.89 -6.01 -7.79
N ARG A 161 -14.50 -7.20 -7.79
CA ARG A 161 -13.81 -8.44 -8.17
C ARG A 161 -13.21 -8.37 -9.58
N ARG A 162 -13.97 -7.89 -10.56
CA ARG A 162 -13.50 -7.73 -11.94
C ARG A 162 -12.53 -6.57 -12.09
N LEU A 163 -12.65 -5.50 -11.29
CA LEU A 163 -11.66 -4.43 -11.25
C LEU A 163 -10.30 -4.93 -10.74
N PHE A 164 -10.30 -5.81 -9.73
CA PHE A 164 -9.07 -6.44 -9.25
C PHE A 164 -8.39 -7.27 -10.36
N GLU A 165 -9.15 -8.12 -11.05
CA GLU A 165 -8.64 -8.90 -12.20
C GLU A 165 -8.15 -8.00 -13.34
N LEU A 166 -8.82 -6.87 -13.56
CA LEU A 166 -8.44 -5.91 -14.59
C LEU A 166 -7.10 -5.24 -14.28
N GLU A 167 -6.88 -4.75 -13.06
CA GLU A 167 -5.60 -4.14 -12.68
C GLU A 167 -4.43 -5.11 -12.84
N VAL A 168 -4.63 -6.39 -12.52
CA VAL A 168 -3.62 -7.44 -12.76
C VAL A 168 -3.30 -7.58 -14.26
N ARG A 169 -4.32 -7.55 -15.12
CA ARG A 169 -4.13 -7.61 -16.58
C ARG A 169 -3.50 -6.34 -17.15
N LEU A 170 -3.82 -5.18 -16.58
CA LEU A 170 -3.19 -3.92 -16.99
C LEU A 170 -1.70 -3.92 -16.62
N LEU A 171 -1.37 -4.42 -15.43
CA LEU A 171 0.01 -4.62 -15.00
C LEU A 171 0.78 -5.59 -15.93
N GLU A 172 0.17 -6.72 -16.31
CA GLU A 172 0.75 -7.65 -17.31
C GLU A 172 1.09 -6.93 -18.62
N LYS A 173 0.20 -6.08 -19.11
CA LYS A 173 0.41 -5.29 -20.34
C LYS A 173 1.52 -4.26 -20.20
N GLU A 174 1.64 -3.60 -19.05
CA GLU A 174 2.79 -2.72 -18.77
C GLU A 174 4.11 -3.47 -18.91
N TRP A 175 4.20 -4.67 -18.32
CA TRP A 175 5.42 -5.47 -18.40
C TRP A 175 5.74 -5.99 -19.79
N SER A 176 4.72 -6.20 -20.61
CA SER A 176 4.88 -6.63 -22.01
C SER A 176 5.18 -5.47 -22.96
N GLY A 177 5.28 -4.24 -22.46
CA GLY A 177 5.60 -3.05 -23.26
C GLY A 177 4.42 -2.51 -24.08
N GLU A 178 3.20 -3.00 -23.83
CA GLU A 178 1.96 -2.58 -24.50
C GLU A 178 1.06 -1.72 -23.58
N GLY A 179 1.63 -1.16 -22.52
CA GLY A 179 0.91 -0.51 -21.42
C GLY A 179 0.62 1.00 -21.56
N GLY A 180 0.21 1.61 -20.45
CA GLY A 180 -0.11 3.03 -20.25
C GLY A 180 -1.32 3.27 -19.34
N LEU A 181 -1.89 2.23 -18.72
CA LEU A 181 -3.20 2.27 -18.06
C LEU A 181 -3.23 1.64 -16.66
N PHE A 182 -2.16 0.95 -16.24
CA PHE A 182 -2.09 0.38 -14.89
C PHE A 182 -2.05 1.47 -13.80
N GLY A 183 -2.72 1.24 -12.67
CA GLY A 183 -2.64 2.14 -11.52
C GLY A 183 -3.36 3.49 -11.71
N HIS A 184 -4.08 3.67 -12.82
CA HIS A 184 -4.92 4.84 -13.07
C HIS A 184 -6.31 4.75 -12.40
N LEU A 185 -6.55 3.72 -11.60
CA LEU A 185 -7.75 3.57 -10.77
C LEU A 185 -7.76 4.59 -9.62
N ILE A 186 -8.18 5.82 -9.92
CA ILE A 186 -8.45 6.84 -8.90
C ILE A 186 -9.91 6.73 -8.49
N LEU A 187 -10.15 6.09 -7.36
CA LEU A 187 -11.46 6.08 -6.71
C LEU A 187 -11.62 7.43 -5.98
N ARG A 188 -12.50 8.28 -6.51
CA ARG A 188 -12.89 9.56 -5.89
C ARG A 188 -14.15 9.41 -5.08
#